data_AF-A0A8J2S031-F1
#
_entry.id   AF-A0A8J2S031-F1
#
_cell.length_a   1.000
_cell.length_b   1.000
_cell.length_c   1.000
_cell.angle_alpha   90.00
_cell.angle_beta   90.00
_cell.angle_gamma   90.00
#
_symmetry.space_group_name_H-M   'P 1'
#
loop_
_entity.id
_entity.type
_entity.pdbx_description
1 polymer ?
#
loop_
_entity_poly.entity_id
_entity_poly.type
_entity_poly.pdbx_seq_one_letter_code
_entity_poly.pdbx_strand_id
1 'polypeptide(L)'
;MATSNASEIEELVTCQICLYEYDRETRKPKFLQCAHTICLLCFQAARQQDTITCPFCRRCTSKDNTSNGEEWILPTNNYVLELLRLNGTPVLNPSLSDAVSTELADAEEDAEEDAEQLRIALAMSSLEMNEDEALNEALYQSLLSQQQEQDIPGSTSASATPRTNRTRVHVNSSTPSVSRATSRNNVSNTSSNDISNEDFFFAVLILSALLYYAVLLFWELFEFFWHHPDFLSRCYHTI
;
A
#
# COMPACT_ATOMS: atom_id res chain seq x y z
N MET A 1 18.41 5.14 -11.75
CA MET A 1 17.21 5.20 -12.61
C MET A 1 16.20 6.04 -11.86
N ALA A 2 15.57 7.01 -12.52
CA ALA A 2 14.61 7.94 -11.90
C ALA A 2 13.28 7.84 -12.65
N THR A 3 12.53 6.80 -12.33
CA THR A 3 11.27 6.39 -12.96
C THR A 3 10.39 5.74 -11.88
N SER A 4 10.02 6.54 -10.89
CA SER A 4 9.32 6.12 -9.66
C SER A 4 7.98 6.86 -9.52
N ASN A 5 8.05 8.19 -9.45
CA ASN A 5 6.94 9.01 -8.96
C ASN A 5 5.64 8.88 -9.78
N ALA A 6 5.73 8.75 -11.11
CA ALA A 6 4.53 8.68 -11.96
C ALA A 6 3.75 7.37 -11.75
N SER A 7 4.43 6.23 -11.78
CA SER A 7 3.85 4.90 -11.55
C SER A 7 3.40 4.72 -10.10
N GLU A 8 4.13 5.28 -9.12
CA GLU A 8 3.74 5.23 -7.71
C GLU A 8 2.43 5.95 -7.45
N ILE A 9 2.17 7.09 -8.12
CA ILE A 9 0.87 7.77 -7.96
C ILE A 9 -0.24 7.03 -8.73
N GLU A 10 0.04 6.43 -9.89
CA GLU A 10 -0.92 5.59 -10.62
C GLU A 10 -1.43 4.42 -9.75
N GLU A 11 -0.55 3.75 -9.00
CA GLU A 11 -0.92 2.70 -8.04
C GLU A 11 -1.73 3.21 -6.83
N LEU A 12 -1.61 4.50 -6.48
CA LEU A 12 -2.37 5.15 -5.40
C LEU A 12 -3.75 5.65 -5.85
N VAL A 13 -3.90 6.06 -7.12
CA VAL A 13 -5.18 6.53 -7.69
C VAL A 13 -6.00 5.43 -8.39
N THR A 14 -5.50 4.20 -8.44
CA THR A 14 -6.22 3.04 -8.99
C THR A 14 -6.67 2.03 -7.92
N CYS A 15 -7.79 1.36 -8.17
CA CYS A 15 -8.33 0.35 -7.27
C CYS A 15 -7.72 -1.02 -7.55
N GLN A 16 -6.87 -1.48 -6.62
CA GLN A 16 -6.11 -2.75 -6.66
C GLN A 16 -6.97 -4.04 -6.58
N ILE A 17 -8.24 -3.99 -7.00
CA ILE A 17 -9.16 -5.12 -7.15
C ILE A 17 -9.72 -5.17 -8.58
N CYS A 18 -10.17 -4.03 -9.12
CA CYS A 18 -10.76 -3.94 -10.46
C CYS A 18 -9.87 -3.22 -11.48
N LEU A 19 -8.72 -2.70 -11.05
CA LEU A 19 -7.70 -2.03 -11.86
C LEU A 19 -8.22 -0.81 -12.65
N TYR A 20 -9.24 -0.15 -12.11
CA TYR A 20 -9.74 1.15 -12.58
C TYR A 20 -9.35 2.27 -11.63
N GLU A 21 -9.13 3.45 -12.19
CA GLU A 21 -9.00 4.71 -11.46
C GLU A 21 -10.21 4.96 -10.52
N TYR A 22 -9.96 5.57 -9.35
CA TYR A 22 -11.02 5.99 -8.44
C TYR A 22 -11.74 7.25 -8.96
N ASP A 23 -12.99 7.45 -8.56
CA ASP A 23 -13.76 8.65 -8.93
C ASP A 23 -14.51 9.22 -7.69
N ARG A 24 -15.38 10.23 -7.87
CA ARG A 24 -16.14 10.87 -6.78
C ARG A 24 -17.55 10.27 -6.55
N GLU A 25 -17.99 9.39 -7.43
CA GLU A 25 -19.38 8.95 -7.62
C GLU A 25 -19.50 7.41 -7.55
N THR A 26 -19.03 6.69 -8.57
CA THR A 26 -19.19 5.24 -8.75
C THR A 26 -18.05 4.45 -8.11
N ARG A 27 -16.80 4.77 -8.43
CA ARG A 27 -15.57 4.17 -7.89
C ARG A 27 -15.03 4.99 -6.73
N LYS A 28 -15.91 5.55 -5.90
CA LYS A 28 -15.53 6.33 -4.72
C LYS A 28 -14.61 5.53 -3.79
N PRO A 29 -13.41 6.03 -3.41
CA PRO A 29 -12.47 5.26 -2.59
C PRO A 29 -12.96 5.21 -1.14
N LYS A 30 -13.15 4.01 -0.61
CA LYS A 30 -13.70 3.73 0.72
C LYS A 30 -12.70 3.00 1.61
N PHE A 31 -12.56 3.47 2.84
CA PHE A 31 -11.82 2.76 3.87
C PHE A 31 -12.66 1.61 4.44
N LEU A 32 -12.07 0.41 4.48
CA LEU A 32 -12.53 -0.68 5.33
C LEU A 32 -12.09 -0.45 6.78
N GLN A 33 -12.71 -1.17 7.73
CA GLN A 33 -12.37 -1.17 9.17
C GLN A 33 -10.94 -1.67 9.48
N CYS A 34 -10.18 -2.07 8.46
CA CYS A 34 -8.77 -2.43 8.52
C CYS A 34 -7.86 -1.39 7.83
N ALA A 35 -8.34 -0.15 7.64
CA ALA A 35 -7.68 0.99 6.96
C ALA A 35 -7.27 0.78 5.49
N HIS A 36 -7.58 -0.38 4.89
CA HIS A 36 -7.35 -0.61 3.46
C HIS A 36 -8.41 0.12 2.63
N THR A 37 -8.00 0.64 1.47
CA THR A 37 -8.90 1.37 0.55
C THR A 37 -9.37 0.47 -0.59
N ILE A 38 -10.67 0.48 -0.89
CA ILE A 38 -11.28 -0.17 -2.06
C ILE A 38 -12.32 0.75 -2.69
N CYS A 39 -12.66 0.59 -3.97
CA CYS A 39 -13.70 1.43 -4.58
C CYS A 39 -15.11 0.95 -4.17
N LEU A 40 -16.09 1.86 -4.18
CA LEU A 40 -17.46 1.58 -3.72
C LEU A 40 -18.12 0.42 -4.48
N LEU A 41 -17.90 0.26 -5.79
CA LEU A 41 -18.37 -0.91 -6.56
C LEU A 41 -17.74 -2.22 -6.07
N CYS A 42 -16.43 -2.26 -5.82
CA CYS A 42 -15.76 -3.44 -5.27
C CYS A 42 -16.22 -3.74 -3.84
N PHE A 43 -16.52 -2.72 -3.03
CA PHE A 43 -17.14 -2.89 -1.72
C PHE A 43 -18.54 -3.55 -1.84
N GLN A 44 -19.39 -3.03 -2.73
CA GLN A 44 -20.74 -3.57 -2.95
C GLN A 44 -20.73 -5.01 -3.49
N ALA A 45 -19.71 -5.39 -4.27
CA ALA A 45 -19.54 -6.75 -4.79
C ALA A 45 -18.89 -7.72 -3.78
N ALA A 46 -18.05 -7.24 -2.86
CA ALA A 46 -17.33 -8.07 -1.89
C ALA A 46 -18.07 -8.27 -0.55
N ARG A 47 -19.03 -7.40 -0.21
CA ARG A 47 -19.84 -7.54 1.01
C ARG A 47 -20.88 -8.65 0.87
N GLN A 48 -21.11 -9.40 1.95
CA GLN A 48 -22.15 -10.40 2.08
C GLN A 48 -23.13 -9.92 3.17
N GLN A 49 -24.20 -9.27 2.74
CA GLN A 49 -25.19 -8.60 3.61
C GLN A 49 -24.50 -7.65 4.62
N ASP A 50 -24.53 -8.00 5.91
CA ASP A 50 -23.94 -7.24 7.01
C ASP A 50 -22.51 -7.71 7.37
N THR A 51 -21.80 -8.37 6.45
CA THR A 51 -20.38 -8.73 6.63
C THR A 51 -19.52 -8.37 5.41
N ILE A 52 -18.22 -8.16 5.63
CA ILE A 52 -17.21 -8.11 4.56
C ILE A 52 -15.86 -8.64 5.06
N THR A 53 -15.15 -9.35 4.18
CA THR A 53 -13.75 -9.75 4.37
C THR A 53 -12.85 -8.85 3.53
N CYS A 54 -11.85 -8.21 4.14
CA CYS A 54 -10.86 -7.44 3.39
C CYS A 54 -10.03 -8.35 2.46
N PRO A 55 -9.95 -8.09 1.13
CA PRO A 55 -9.22 -8.96 0.22
C PRO A 55 -7.69 -8.93 0.45
N PHE A 56 -7.15 -7.83 0.97
CA PHE A 56 -5.71 -7.67 1.19
C PHE A 56 -5.22 -8.34 2.48
N CYS A 57 -5.90 -8.08 3.61
CA CYS A 57 -5.46 -8.53 4.94
C CYS A 57 -6.37 -9.59 5.58
N ARG A 58 -7.39 -10.06 4.87
CA ARG A 58 -8.36 -11.12 5.27
C ARG A 58 -9.12 -10.85 6.57
N ARG A 59 -9.04 -9.65 7.15
CA ARG A 59 -9.84 -9.26 8.32
C ARG A 59 -11.32 -9.21 7.92
N CYS A 60 -12.11 -10.08 8.53
CA CYS A 60 -13.57 -9.99 8.49
C CYS A 60 -14.06 -8.91 9.45
N THR A 61 -15.06 -8.14 9.03
CA THR A 61 -15.83 -7.24 9.91
C THR A 61 -17.30 -7.32 9.55
N SER A 62 -18.15 -7.42 10.57
CA SER A 62 -19.58 -7.16 10.42
C SER A 62 -19.84 -5.65 10.38
N LYS A 63 -21.03 -5.27 9.91
CA LYS A 63 -21.66 -4.01 10.23
C LYS A 63 -21.87 -3.91 11.75
N ASP A 64 -22.01 -2.71 12.29
CA ASP A 64 -22.44 -2.55 13.67
C ASP A 64 -23.98 -2.61 13.78
N ASN A 65 -24.46 -3.03 14.94
CA ASN A 65 -25.89 -3.09 15.24
C ASN A 65 -26.44 -1.70 15.67
N THR A 66 -25.61 -0.65 15.58
CA THR A 66 -25.88 0.70 16.11
C THR A 66 -26.29 1.66 14.99
N SER A 67 -25.83 1.41 13.77
CA SER A 67 -26.38 2.01 12.55
C SER A 67 -27.75 1.42 12.22
N ASN A 68 -28.81 2.02 12.77
CA ASN A 68 -30.23 1.69 12.54
C ASN A 68 -30.72 1.88 11.06
N GLY A 69 -29.81 2.03 10.09
CA GLY A 69 -30.12 2.19 8.67
C GLY A 69 -29.63 0.99 7.86
N GLU A 70 -30.25 0.73 6.71
CA GLU A 70 -29.93 -0.44 5.88
C GLU A 70 -28.52 -0.36 5.25
N GLU A 71 -28.01 0.86 5.00
CA GLU A 71 -26.72 1.08 4.32
C GLU A 71 -25.48 0.98 5.23
N TRP A 72 -24.32 0.72 4.63
CA TRP A 72 -23.01 0.68 5.26
C TRP A 72 -22.31 2.05 5.20
N ILE A 73 -22.10 2.69 6.36
CA ILE A 73 -21.43 3.99 6.45
C ILE A 73 -19.90 3.81 6.46
N LEU A 74 -19.28 3.67 5.29
CA LEU A 74 -17.82 3.64 5.15
C LEU A 74 -17.20 5.04 4.92
N PRO A 75 -16.16 5.43 5.68
CA PRO A 75 -15.40 6.65 5.43
C PRO A 75 -14.80 6.68 4.01
N THR A 76 -14.76 7.87 3.42
CA THR A 76 -14.16 8.10 2.09
C THR A 76 -12.68 8.43 2.25
N ASN A 77 -11.80 7.83 1.45
CA ASN A 77 -10.38 8.19 1.42
C ASN A 77 -10.20 9.47 0.60
N ASN A 78 -10.27 10.62 1.28
CA ASN A 78 -10.15 11.93 0.64
C ASN A 78 -8.74 12.22 0.12
N TYR A 79 -7.68 11.59 0.65
CA TYR A 79 -6.30 11.76 0.16
C TYR A 79 -6.15 11.27 -1.28
N VAL A 80 -6.78 10.14 -1.61
CA VAL A 80 -6.84 9.60 -2.99
C VAL A 80 -7.63 10.55 -3.91
N LEU A 81 -8.71 11.14 -3.41
CA LEU A 81 -9.48 12.15 -4.16
C LEU A 81 -8.68 13.45 -4.40
N GLU A 82 -7.67 13.74 -3.59
CA GLU A 82 -6.77 14.88 -3.79
C GLU A 82 -5.62 14.54 -4.75
N LEU A 83 -5.03 13.35 -4.63
CA LEU A 83 -4.04 12.85 -5.61
C LEU A 83 -4.61 12.84 -7.04
N LEU A 84 -5.88 12.48 -7.20
CA LEU A 84 -6.61 12.58 -8.48
C LEU A 84 -6.68 14.02 -9.02
N ARG A 85 -6.88 15.03 -8.17
CA ARG A 85 -6.88 16.45 -8.59
C ARG A 85 -5.50 16.88 -9.07
N LEU A 86 -4.46 16.47 -8.37
CA LEU A 86 -3.07 16.82 -8.69
C LEU A 86 -2.63 16.15 -10.01
N ASN A 87 -2.93 14.85 -10.19
CA ASN A 87 -2.70 14.14 -11.46
C ASN A 87 -3.52 14.70 -12.63
N GLY A 88 -4.71 15.25 -12.35
CA GLY A 88 -5.54 15.94 -13.33
C GLY A 88 -4.96 17.25 -13.86
N THR A 89 -3.89 17.78 -13.26
CA THR A 89 -3.20 18.96 -13.81
C THR A 89 -2.16 18.54 -14.85
N PRO A 90 -2.31 18.91 -16.15
CA PRO A 90 -1.14 19.00 -17.01
C PRO A 90 -0.19 20.04 -16.41
N VAL A 91 1.12 19.85 -16.53
CA VAL A 91 2.11 20.78 -15.99
C VAL A 91 2.06 22.11 -16.75
N LEU A 92 1.18 23.00 -16.31
CA LEU A 92 1.15 24.39 -16.70
C LEU A 92 2.36 25.07 -16.05
N ASN A 93 3.37 25.35 -16.87
CA ASN A 93 4.54 26.11 -16.46
C ASN A 93 4.09 27.43 -15.81
N PRO A 94 4.74 27.89 -14.72
CA PRO A 94 4.41 29.15 -14.06
C PRO A 94 4.94 30.36 -14.86
N SER A 95 4.48 30.50 -16.11
CA SER A 95 4.81 31.60 -17.00
C SER A 95 3.68 31.86 -18.01
N LEU A 96 3.15 33.08 -17.93
CA LEU A 96 2.21 33.74 -18.85
C LEU A 96 0.71 33.43 -18.66
N SER A 97 -0.05 34.51 -18.82
CA SER A 97 -1.48 34.68 -18.63
C SER A 97 -2.27 34.43 -19.93
N ASP A 98 -3.56 34.75 -19.89
CA ASP A 98 -4.40 35.08 -21.06
C ASP A 98 -4.79 33.92 -21.99
N ALA A 99 -5.78 33.12 -21.55
CA ALA A 99 -7.08 33.05 -22.24
C ALA A 99 -8.12 32.23 -21.46
N VAL A 100 -9.14 32.90 -20.91
CA VAL A 100 -10.46 32.27 -20.67
C VAL A 100 -11.32 32.55 -21.89
N SER A 101 -12.00 31.54 -22.41
CA SER A 101 -13.16 31.68 -23.30
C SER A 101 -13.98 30.40 -23.25
N THR A 102 -15.18 30.51 -22.67
CA THR A 102 -16.46 29.88 -23.10
C THR A 102 -16.50 28.36 -23.45
N GLU A 103 -17.51 27.57 -23.07
CA GLU A 103 -18.90 27.90 -22.75
C GLU A 103 -19.44 27.05 -21.58
N LEU A 104 -20.09 27.69 -20.61
CA LEU A 104 -21.17 27.12 -19.81
C LEU A 104 -22.22 28.23 -19.63
N ALA A 105 -23.46 27.93 -20.00
CA ALA A 105 -24.62 28.81 -19.80
C ALA A 105 -25.47 28.30 -18.63
N ASP A 106 -26.45 29.11 -18.23
CA ASP A 106 -27.61 28.74 -17.40
C ASP A 106 -27.33 28.38 -15.92
N ALA A 107 -26.91 29.38 -15.12
CA ALA A 107 -27.54 29.73 -13.82
C ALA A 107 -26.76 30.83 -13.06
N GLU A 108 -27.15 32.10 -13.22
CA GLU A 108 -26.67 33.22 -12.39
C GLU A 108 -27.80 33.81 -11.54
N GLU A 109 -27.76 33.57 -10.22
CA GLU A 109 -28.02 34.52 -9.14
C GLU A 109 -27.52 33.88 -7.81
N ASP A 110 -27.47 34.65 -6.71
CA ASP A 110 -27.10 34.24 -5.33
C ASP A 110 -25.63 33.84 -5.01
N ALA A 111 -24.70 33.75 -5.97
CA ALA A 111 -23.37 33.15 -5.74
C ALA A 111 -22.17 34.11 -5.44
N GLU A 112 -22.37 35.43 -5.36
CA GLU A 112 -21.24 36.40 -5.37
C GLU A 112 -20.70 36.80 -3.98
N GLU A 113 -21.46 36.61 -2.89
CA GLU A 113 -21.12 37.13 -1.55
C GLU A 113 -20.08 36.25 -0.79
N ASP A 114 -20.13 34.93 -0.97
CA ASP A 114 -19.20 33.99 -0.31
C ASP A 114 -17.75 34.12 -0.83
N ALA A 115 -17.58 34.49 -2.10
CA ALA A 115 -16.27 34.59 -2.73
C ALA A 115 -15.41 35.72 -2.13
N GLU A 116 -16.04 36.82 -1.72
CA GLU A 116 -15.35 37.94 -1.08
C GLU A 116 -15.04 37.65 0.39
N GLN A 117 -15.91 36.94 1.12
CA GLN A 117 -15.59 36.45 2.47
C GLN A 117 -14.36 35.53 2.45
N LEU A 118 -14.24 34.65 1.46
CA LEU A 118 -13.07 33.77 1.30
C LEU A 118 -11.78 34.56 1.02
N ARG A 119 -11.86 35.62 0.20
CA ARG A 119 -10.72 36.53 -0.05
C ARG A 119 -10.28 37.28 1.21
N ILE A 120 -11.23 37.78 2.00
CA ILE A 120 -10.94 38.47 3.26
C ILE A 120 -10.27 37.52 4.26
N ALA A 121 -10.76 36.28 4.40
CA ALA A 121 -10.16 35.26 5.25
C ALA A 121 -8.74 34.87 4.81
N LEU A 122 -8.51 34.73 3.50
CA LEU A 122 -7.18 34.48 2.93
C LEU A 122 -6.23 35.66 3.15
N ALA A 123 -6.72 36.91 3.04
CA ALA A 123 -5.91 38.10 3.30
C ALA A 123 -5.53 38.23 4.78
N MET A 124 -6.45 37.95 5.71
CA MET A 124 -6.17 37.97 7.15
C MET A 124 -5.14 36.91 7.54
N SER A 125 -5.36 35.65 7.16
CA SER A 125 -4.41 34.56 7.44
C SER A 125 -3.04 34.76 6.77
N SER A 126 -2.99 35.40 5.60
CA SER A 126 -1.73 35.78 4.95
C SER A 126 -0.97 36.87 5.72
N LEU A 127 -1.66 37.75 6.47
CA LEU A 127 -1.00 38.74 7.32
C LEU A 127 -0.52 38.13 8.64
N GLU A 128 -1.35 37.29 9.28
CA GLU A 128 -1.00 36.58 10.52
C GLU A 128 0.27 35.72 10.36
N MET A 129 0.40 34.99 9.24
CA MET A 129 1.62 34.20 8.96
C MET A 129 2.90 35.05 8.88
N ASN A 130 2.82 36.30 8.41
CA ASN A 130 3.99 37.18 8.36
C ASN A 130 4.42 37.67 9.75
N GLU A 131 3.48 37.83 10.70
CA GLU A 131 3.81 38.26 12.06
C GLU A 131 4.48 37.13 12.86
N ASP A 132 4.00 35.89 12.73
CA ASP A 132 4.63 34.70 13.34
C ASP A 132 6.01 34.40 12.73
N GLU A 133 6.17 34.51 11.40
CA GLU A 133 7.47 34.31 10.75
C GLU A 133 8.50 35.38 11.17
N ALA A 134 8.09 36.65 11.27
CA ALA A 134 8.94 37.73 11.77
C ALA A 134 9.32 37.55 13.25
N LEU A 135 8.41 37.04 14.09
CA LEU A 135 8.69 36.73 15.50
C LEU A 135 9.69 35.57 15.64
N ASN A 136 9.54 34.53 14.81
CA ASN A 136 10.44 33.38 14.80
C ASN A 136 11.86 33.74 14.31
N GLU A 137 11.98 34.56 13.26
CA GLU A 137 13.27 35.06 12.78
C GLU A 137 13.96 35.96 13.82
N ALA A 138 13.22 36.86 14.48
CA ALA A 138 13.74 37.69 15.57
C ALA A 138 14.24 36.85 16.77
N LEU A 139 13.54 35.77 17.12
CA LEU A 139 13.98 34.82 18.13
C LEU A 139 15.27 34.11 17.72
N TYR A 140 15.39 33.69 16.46
CA TYR A 140 16.58 33.00 15.94
C TYR A 140 17.82 33.90 15.96
N GLN A 141 17.69 35.16 15.52
CA GLN A 141 18.78 36.15 15.56
C GLN A 141 19.25 36.46 17.00
N SER A 142 18.33 36.52 17.97
CA SER A 142 18.64 36.68 19.40
C SER A 142 19.38 35.47 19.99
N LEU A 143 19.10 34.27 19.50
CA LEU A 143 19.76 33.04 19.93
C LEU A 143 21.21 32.97 19.41
N LEU A 144 21.43 33.43 18.16
CA LEU A 144 22.76 33.54 17.55
C LEU A 144 23.66 34.55 18.27
N SER A 145 23.13 35.73 18.66
CA SER A 145 23.94 36.73 19.36
C SER A 145 24.39 36.26 20.75
N GLN A 146 23.51 35.64 21.54
CA GLN A 146 23.86 35.04 22.82
C GLN A 146 24.92 33.94 22.71
N GLN A 147 24.94 33.20 21.59
CA GLN A 147 25.94 32.18 21.34
C GLN A 147 27.30 32.78 21.00
N GLN A 148 27.32 33.92 20.29
CA GLN A 148 28.54 34.65 19.94
C GLN A 148 29.19 35.40 21.12
N GLU A 149 28.40 35.80 22.13
CA GLU A 149 28.93 36.44 23.36
C GLU A 149 29.65 35.45 24.32
N GLN A 150 29.52 34.14 24.12
CA GLN A 150 30.16 33.13 24.97
C GLN A 150 31.60 32.80 24.54
N ASP A 151 32.01 33.13 23.32
CA ASP A 151 33.36 32.85 22.77
C ASP A 151 34.40 33.95 23.13
N ILE A 152 34.54 34.25 24.43
CA ILE A 152 35.66 35.07 24.96
C ILE A 152 36.69 34.12 25.63
N PRO A 153 37.90 33.95 25.08
CA PRO A 153 38.80 32.84 25.45
C PRO A 153 39.54 33.03 26.79
N GLY A 154 39.00 32.43 27.85
CA GLY A 154 39.51 32.47 29.23
C GLY A 154 40.41 31.30 29.68
N SER A 155 41.59 31.13 29.06
CA SER A 155 42.79 30.47 29.63
C SER A 155 42.75 29.02 30.21
N THR A 156 43.56 28.12 29.61
CA THR A 156 44.17 26.88 30.18
C THR A 156 43.23 25.70 30.53
N SER A 157 43.66 24.42 30.57
CA SER A 157 45.01 23.80 30.53
C SER A 157 45.02 22.44 29.75
N ALA A 158 46.18 21.77 29.67
CA ALA A 158 46.47 20.70 28.71
C ALA A 158 46.27 19.24 29.19
N SER A 159 45.98 18.32 28.25
CA SER A 159 46.51 16.92 28.15
C SER A 159 45.96 16.23 26.88
N ALA A 160 46.78 15.80 25.91
CA ALA A 160 47.61 14.58 25.87
C ALA A 160 46.82 13.27 25.56
N THR A 161 46.64 12.94 24.27
CA THR A 161 47.35 11.84 23.53
C THR A 161 46.53 10.50 23.50
N PRO A 162 46.98 9.37 22.90
CA PRO A 162 46.72 9.16 21.46
C PRO A 162 46.34 7.72 20.96
N ARG A 163 45.91 7.68 19.69
CA ARG A 163 46.28 6.68 18.62
C ARG A 163 45.67 5.24 18.56
N THR A 164 45.51 4.82 17.28
CA THR A 164 45.68 3.47 16.66
C THR A 164 44.65 2.34 16.89
N ASN A 165 44.46 1.32 16.01
CA ASN A 165 44.61 1.14 14.53
C ASN A 165 44.24 -0.32 14.10
N ARG A 166 43.68 -0.53 12.88
CA ARG A 166 43.78 -1.78 12.05
C ARG A 166 43.10 -3.09 12.58
N THR A 167 42.84 -4.21 11.87
CA THR A 167 42.99 -4.67 10.44
C THR A 167 41.91 -5.72 10.02
N ARG A 168 41.90 -6.12 8.73
CA ARG A 168 41.03 -7.04 7.93
C ARG A 168 41.57 -8.49 7.76
N VAL A 169 40.71 -9.54 7.72
CA VAL A 169 40.84 -10.94 7.15
C VAL A 169 39.39 -11.51 6.90
N HIS A 170 38.90 -12.41 5.98
CA HIS A 170 39.32 -13.44 4.95
C HIS A 170 39.27 -14.96 5.36
N VAL A 171 38.90 -16.03 4.58
CA VAL A 171 38.38 -16.32 3.21
C VAL A 171 37.62 -17.70 3.17
N ASN A 172 36.85 -18.02 2.08
CA ASN A 172 36.53 -19.38 1.50
C ASN A 172 35.66 -20.43 2.28
N SER A 173 35.29 -21.63 1.76
CA SER A 173 34.62 -22.12 0.50
C SER A 173 34.60 -23.70 0.43
N SER A 174 33.61 -24.40 -0.20
CA SER A 174 33.70 -25.79 -0.81
C SER A 174 32.38 -26.50 -1.24
N THR A 175 32.47 -27.60 -2.03
CA THR A 175 31.39 -28.50 -2.57
C THR A 175 31.83 -29.98 -2.67
N PRO A 176 30.94 -30.99 -2.94
CA PRO A 176 31.31 -32.15 -3.81
C PRO A 176 30.15 -32.77 -4.69
N SER A 177 30.43 -33.86 -5.45
CA SER A 177 29.54 -34.50 -6.48
C SER A 177 29.83 -36.01 -6.78
N VAL A 178 28.90 -36.80 -7.36
CA VAL A 178 29.02 -38.26 -7.76
C VAL A 178 28.10 -38.68 -8.98
N SER A 179 28.19 -39.90 -9.55
CA SER A 179 27.40 -40.50 -10.69
C SER A 179 27.26 -42.07 -10.58
N ARG A 180 26.88 -42.99 -11.52
CA ARG A 180 26.83 -43.06 -13.02
C ARG A 180 26.17 -44.39 -13.57
N ALA A 181 25.72 -44.43 -14.86
CA ALA A 181 25.79 -45.54 -15.87
C ALA A 181 24.78 -46.76 -16.01
N THR A 182 23.92 -46.73 -17.07
CA THR A 182 23.61 -47.72 -18.19
C THR A 182 23.36 -49.26 -18.01
N SER A 183 22.34 -49.85 -18.74
CA SER A 183 22.51 -50.58 -20.05
C SER A 183 21.40 -51.62 -20.51
N ARG A 184 21.03 -51.59 -21.83
CA ARG A 184 20.60 -52.69 -22.77
C ARG A 184 19.14 -53.25 -22.92
N ASN A 185 18.90 -53.85 -24.12
CA ASN A 185 17.64 -54.04 -24.88
C ASN A 185 16.98 -55.45 -24.80
N ASN A 186 15.70 -55.59 -25.21
CA ASN A 186 15.27 -56.45 -26.35
C ASN A 186 13.80 -56.24 -26.83
N VAL A 187 13.34 -57.01 -27.84
CA VAL A 187 12.11 -56.77 -28.66
C VAL A 187 11.14 -57.97 -28.68
N SER A 188 9.81 -57.73 -28.62
CA SER A 188 8.77 -58.50 -29.35
C SER A 188 7.36 -57.88 -29.21
N ASN A 189 6.45 -58.15 -30.16
CA ASN A 189 5.07 -57.63 -30.19
C ASN A 189 4.05 -58.68 -29.73
N THR A 190 3.06 -58.29 -28.92
CA THR A 190 1.74 -58.94 -28.83
C THR A 190 0.65 -57.89 -28.57
N SER A 191 -0.46 -57.95 -29.32
CA SER A 191 -1.59 -57.03 -29.17
C SER A 191 -2.70 -57.62 -28.31
N SER A 192 -2.72 -57.22 -27.03
CA SER A 192 -3.80 -57.41 -26.04
C SER A 192 -3.89 -56.15 -25.17
N ASN A 193 -4.95 -55.99 -24.39
CA ASN A 193 -5.21 -54.78 -23.58
C ASN A 193 -4.34 -54.69 -22.30
N ASP A 194 -3.02 -54.73 -22.46
CA ASP A 194 -2.04 -54.61 -21.38
C ASP A 194 -1.61 -53.14 -21.22
N ILE A 195 -2.04 -52.50 -20.13
CA ILE A 195 -1.47 -51.22 -19.68
C ILE A 195 0.00 -51.48 -19.35
N SER A 196 0.93 -50.72 -19.92
CA SER A 196 2.34 -51.04 -19.73
C SER A 196 2.78 -50.82 -18.28
N ASN A 197 3.79 -51.57 -17.82
CA ASN A 197 4.35 -51.38 -16.48
C ASN A 197 4.96 -49.97 -16.31
N GLU A 198 5.39 -49.33 -17.42
CA GLU A 198 5.81 -47.92 -17.44
C GLU A 198 4.61 -47.00 -17.15
N ASP A 199 3.48 -47.17 -17.86
CA ASP A 199 2.25 -46.40 -17.63
C ASP A 199 1.72 -46.58 -16.20
N PHE A 200 1.78 -47.80 -15.66
CA PHE A 200 1.43 -48.09 -14.27
C PHE A 200 2.38 -47.38 -13.29
N PHE A 201 3.68 -47.36 -13.56
CA PHE A 201 4.66 -46.64 -12.75
C PHE A 201 4.44 -45.12 -12.79
N PHE A 202 4.15 -44.54 -13.96
CA PHE A 202 3.78 -43.13 -14.09
C PHE A 202 2.45 -42.82 -13.38
N ALA A 203 1.45 -43.68 -13.46
CA ALA A 203 0.19 -43.53 -12.73
C ALA A 203 0.40 -43.57 -11.21
N VAL A 204 1.21 -44.50 -10.71
CA VAL A 204 1.59 -44.57 -9.28
C VAL A 204 2.37 -43.33 -8.85
N LEU A 205 3.32 -42.84 -9.65
CA LEU A 205 4.05 -41.61 -9.36
C LEU A 205 3.11 -40.39 -9.31
N ILE A 206 2.22 -40.23 -10.30
CA ILE A 206 1.23 -39.14 -10.34
C ILE A 206 0.29 -39.21 -9.14
N LEU A 207 -0.24 -40.39 -8.80
CA LEU A 207 -1.08 -40.56 -7.61
C LEU A 207 -0.31 -40.27 -6.31
N SER A 208 0.95 -40.68 -6.21
CA SER A 208 1.79 -40.37 -5.03
C SER A 208 2.08 -38.87 -4.90
N ALA A 209 2.30 -38.17 -6.02
CA ALA A 209 2.48 -36.72 -6.05
C ALA A 209 1.18 -35.97 -5.71
N LEU A 210 0.04 -36.39 -6.25
CA LEU A 210 -1.27 -35.83 -5.92
C LEU A 210 -1.62 -36.04 -4.44
N LEU A 211 -1.33 -37.21 -3.87
CA LEU A 211 -1.48 -37.47 -2.43
C LEU A 211 -0.53 -36.61 -1.59
N TYR A 212 0.73 -36.44 -2.03
CA TYR A 212 1.69 -35.56 -1.35
C TYR A 212 1.23 -34.10 -1.36
N TYR A 213 0.79 -33.57 -2.50
CA TYR A 213 0.23 -32.21 -2.58
C TYR A 213 -1.09 -32.06 -1.80
N ALA A 214 -1.95 -33.09 -1.78
CA ALA A 214 -3.16 -33.07 -0.94
C ALA A 214 -2.81 -33.07 0.56
N VAL A 215 -1.77 -33.80 0.99
CA VAL A 215 -1.27 -33.77 2.37
C VAL A 215 -0.60 -32.44 2.71
N LEU A 216 0.16 -31.82 1.79
CA LEU A 216 0.71 -30.47 1.99
C LEU A 216 -0.39 -29.41 2.10
N LEU A 217 -1.37 -29.41 1.20
CA LEU A 217 -2.52 -28.49 1.27
C LEU A 217 -3.34 -28.72 2.56
N PHE A 218 -3.52 -29.97 2.98
CA PHE A 218 -4.15 -30.28 4.26
C PHE A 218 -3.31 -29.80 5.45
N TRP A 219 -1.97 -29.85 5.37
CA TRP A 219 -1.08 -29.33 6.41
C TRP A 219 -1.08 -27.79 6.47
N GLU A 220 -1.05 -27.10 5.33
CA GLU A 220 -1.19 -25.63 5.28
C GLU A 220 -2.55 -25.16 5.82
N LEU A 221 -3.63 -25.87 5.47
CA LEU A 221 -4.95 -25.63 6.04
C LEU A 221 -4.98 -25.94 7.54
N PHE A 222 -4.34 -27.02 7.99
CA PHE A 222 -4.27 -27.38 9.41
C PHE A 222 -3.51 -26.34 10.23
N GLU A 223 -2.35 -25.86 9.76
CA GLU A 223 -1.62 -24.75 10.40
C GLU A 223 -2.45 -23.47 10.43
N PHE A 224 -3.17 -23.15 9.35
CA PHE A 224 -4.08 -22.00 9.32
C PHE A 224 -5.22 -22.11 10.36
N PHE A 225 -5.84 -23.29 10.50
CA PHE A 225 -6.86 -23.55 11.53
C PHE A 225 -6.26 -23.59 12.95
N TRP A 226 -5.04 -24.10 13.12
CA TRP A 226 -4.37 -24.22 14.41
C TRP A 226 -3.89 -22.87 14.96
N HIS A 227 -3.40 -21.98 14.09
CA HIS A 227 -3.04 -20.61 14.45
C HIS A 227 -4.25 -19.66 14.59
N HIS A 228 -5.44 -20.03 14.09
CA HIS A 228 -6.68 -19.25 14.23
C HIS A 228 -7.89 -20.07 14.74
N PRO A 229 -7.85 -20.59 15.99
CA PRO A 229 -8.96 -21.36 16.57
C PRO A 229 -10.27 -20.55 16.71
N ASP A 230 -10.17 -19.23 16.83
CA ASP A 230 -11.34 -18.32 16.87
C ASP A 230 -12.14 -18.26 15.55
N PHE A 231 -11.55 -18.68 14.43
CA PHE A 231 -12.14 -18.52 13.09
C PHE A 231 -13.45 -19.28 12.91
N LEU A 232 -13.56 -20.49 13.48
CA LEU A 232 -14.79 -21.27 13.47
C LEU A 232 -15.80 -20.74 14.51
N SER A 233 -15.34 -20.37 15.69
CA SER A 233 -16.20 -19.93 16.81
C SER A 233 -16.98 -18.64 16.49
N ARG A 234 -16.37 -17.68 15.78
CA ARG A 234 -17.01 -16.41 15.42
C ARG A 234 -17.89 -16.46 14.17
N CYS A 235 -17.75 -17.49 13.32
CA CYS A 235 -18.56 -17.64 12.11
C CYS A 235 -19.73 -18.62 12.29
N TYR A 236 -19.63 -19.60 13.20
CA TYR A 236 -20.69 -20.60 13.41
C TYR A 236 -21.82 -20.13 14.35
N HIS A 237 -21.63 -19.05 15.11
CA HIS A 237 -22.62 -18.56 16.09
C HIS A 237 -23.68 -17.60 15.50
N THR A 238 -23.79 -17.54 14.16
CA THR A 238 -24.69 -16.61 13.44
C THR A 238 -25.38 -17.29 12.24
N ILE A 239 -25.81 -18.54 12.43
CA ILE A 239 -26.68 -19.33 11.55
C ILE A 239 -27.84 -19.87 12.39
#